data_AF-A0A2A4TKL4-F1
#
_entry.id   AF-A0A2A4TKL4-F1
#
_cell.length_a   1.000
_cell.length_b   1.000
_cell.length_c   1.000
_cell.angle_alpha   90.00
_cell.angle_beta   90.00
_cell.angle_gamma   90.00
#
_symmetry.space_group_name_H-M   'P 1'
#
loop_
_entity.id
_entity.type
_entity.pdbx_description
1 polymer ?
#
loop_
_entity_poly.entity_id
_entity_poly.type
_entity_poly.pdbx_seq_one_letter_code
_entity_poly.pdbx_strand_id
1 'polypeptide(L)'
;MTKNTTIKAISLATVIAVTTAFSSTAFAHDLSDADQNVAAASHQNSISKNKARNLVKSLLKRDYSNYGYKTNKARKIGDNWVVTIKDRTKTIAKASVDTKTGNIHVQSN
;
A
#
# COMPACT_ATOMS: atom_id res chain seq x y z
N MET A 1 -17.44 50.14 -8.77
CA MET A 1 -18.20 48.90 -8.60
C MET A 1 -17.24 47.84 -8.05
N THR A 2 -17.20 47.68 -6.73
CA THR A 2 -16.23 46.80 -6.04
C THR A 2 -16.82 45.40 -5.93
N LYS A 3 -16.16 44.39 -6.52
CA LYS A 3 -16.62 43.01 -6.46
C LYS A 3 -16.03 42.34 -5.21
N ASN A 4 -16.87 42.10 -4.21
CA ASN A 4 -16.51 41.28 -3.04
C ASN A 4 -16.45 39.81 -3.47
N THR A 5 -15.25 39.25 -3.54
CA THR A 5 -15.04 37.83 -3.79
C THR A 5 -15.08 37.07 -2.47
N THR A 6 -16.24 36.50 -2.14
CA THR A 6 -16.42 35.63 -0.97
C THR A 6 -15.86 34.23 -1.30
N ILE A 7 -14.74 33.85 -0.69
CA ILE A 7 -14.22 32.48 -0.78
C ILE A 7 -14.93 31.64 0.29
N LYS A 8 -15.83 30.75 -0.13
CA LYS A 8 -16.41 29.73 0.75
C LYS A 8 -15.35 28.64 0.96
N ALA A 9 -14.80 28.54 2.17
CA ALA A 9 -13.95 27.43 2.56
C ALA A 9 -14.77 26.13 2.57
N ILE A 10 -14.40 25.17 1.72
CA ILE A 10 -14.94 23.81 1.77
C ILE A 10 -14.15 23.08 2.86
N SER A 11 -14.73 22.99 4.05
CA SER A 11 -14.23 22.15 5.13
C SER A 11 -14.44 20.68 4.76
N LEU A 12 -13.35 19.99 4.40
CA LEU A 12 -13.38 18.57 4.06
C LEU A 12 -13.36 17.74 5.36
N ALA A 13 -14.51 17.55 5.98
CA ALA A 13 -14.67 16.57 7.06
C ALA A 13 -14.88 15.19 6.42
N THR A 14 -13.85 14.35 6.41
CA THR A 14 -13.99 12.92 6.05
C THR A 14 -13.94 12.08 7.31
N VAL A 15 -15.12 11.83 7.87
CA VAL A 15 -15.33 10.78 8.87
C VAL A 15 -15.36 9.45 8.10
N ILE A 16 -14.30 8.66 8.23
CA ILE A 16 -14.30 7.29 7.73
C ILE A 16 -14.49 6.36 8.93
N ALA A 17 -15.74 6.12 9.28
CA ALA A 17 -16.12 4.97 10.09
C ALA A 17 -16.30 3.79 9.13
N VAL A 18 -15.32 2.89 9.05
CA VAL A 18 -15.52 1.58 8.41
C VAL A 18 -15.72 0.58 9.53
N THR A 19 -17.00 0.42 9.89
CA THR A 19 -17.50 -0.79 10.52
C THR A 19 -17.75 -1.85 9.44
N THR A 20 -17.95 -3.09 9.89
CA THR A 20 -18.25 -4.34 9.14
C THR A 20 -17.01 -5.10 8.67
N ALA A 21 -16.88 -6.40 8.88
CA ALA A 21 -17.60 -7.36 9.71
C ALA A 21 -16.68 -8.57 9.86
N PHE A 22 -16.80 -9.29 10.98
CA PHE A 22 -16.22 -10.61 11.13
C PHE A 22 -16.75 -11.58 10.06
N SER A 23 -15.91 -12.58 9.75
CA SER A 23 -16.24 -13.92 9.23
C SER A 23 -15.91 -14.16 7.75
N SER A 24 -14.75 -14.79 7.50
CA SER A 24 -14.70 -16.15 6.95
C SER A 24 -13.25 -16.59 6.75
N THR A 25 -12.93 -17.73 7.33
CA THR A 25 -11.67 -18.48 7.30
C THR A 25 -11.17 -18.76 5.88
N ALA A 26 -9.92 -18.44 5.59
CA ALA A 26 -9.20 -18.97 4.43
C ALA A 26 -8.05 -19.86 4.94
N PHE A 27 -8.09 -21.11 4.46
CA PHE A 27 -7.38 -22.27 4.98
C PHE A 27 -5.85 -22.12 5.01
N ALA A 28 -5.27 -22.61 6.09
CA ALA A 28 -3.85 -22.84 6.26
C ALA A 28 -3.37 -23.93 5.30
N HIS A 29 -2.25 -23.65 4.62
CA HIS A 29 -1.35 -24.67 4.11
C HIS A 29 0.03 -24.26 4.60
N ASP A 30 0.48 -24.81 5.72
CA ASP A 30 1.58 -25.79 5.73
C ASP A 30 1.90 -26.19 7.18
N LEU A 31 2.25 -27.46 7.36
CA LEU A 31 2.48 -28.13 8.64
C LEU A 31 3.61 -27.46 9.45
N SER A 32 3.45 -27.38 10.76
CA SER A 32 4.35 -28.03 11.74
C SER A 32 3.89 -27.73 13.17
N ASP A 33 3.30 -28.73 13.83
CA ASP A 33 3.28 -28.83 15.28
C ASP A 33 4.70 -29.07 15.79
N ALA A 34 5.21 -28.20 16.66
CA ALA A 34 6.08 -28.57 17.80
C ALA A 34 6.46 -27.35 18.65
N ASP A 35 6.12 -27.45 19.93
CA ASP A 35 6.81 -26.89 21.10
C ASP A 35 6.95 -25.38 21.31
N GLN A 36 6.13 -24.91 22.27
CA GLN A 36 6.53 -24.30 23.54
C GLN A 36 7.63 -23.21 23.57
N ASN A 37 7.23 -22.09 24.19
CA ASN A 37 8.09 -21.10 24.86
C ASN A 37 9.15 -20.42 23.98
N VAL A 38 8.71 -19.49 23.14
CA VAL A 38 9.59 -18.42 22.66
C VAL A 38 8.96 -17.09 23.03
N ALA A 39 9.67 -16.34 23.88
CA ALA A 39 9.38 -14.97 24.23
C ALA A 39 8.84 -14.20 23.03
N ALA A 40 7.85 -13.33 23.24
CA ALA A 40 7.35 -12.41 22.24
C ALA A 40 8.47 -11.46 21.80
N ALA A 41 9.36 -11.95 20.94
CA ALA A 41 10.18 -11.13 20.08
C ALA A 41 9.18 -10.44 19.16
N SER A 42 8.72 -9.28 19.62
CA SER A 42 8.08 -8.26 18.81
C SER A 42 9.11 -7.81 17.76
N HIS A 43 9.42 -8.69 16.81
CA HIS A 43 9.89 -8.27 15.51
C HIS A 43 8.70 -7.53 14.92
N GLN A 44 8.69 -6.22 15.15
CA GLN A 44 7.87 -5.30 14.39
C GLN A 44 8.26 -5.54 12.94
N ASN A 45 7.50 -6.41 12.26
CA ASN A 45 7.90 -7.08 11.03
C ASN A 45 7.72 -6.09 9.89
N SER A 46 8.58 -5.07 9.89
CA SER A 46 8.50 -3.98 8.95
C SER A 46 8.70 -4.53 7.55
N ILE A 47 7.81 -4.15 6.64
CA ILE A 47 7.87 -4.52 5.25
C ILE A 47 9.24 -4.08 4.72
N SER A 48 10.06 -5.04 4.30
CA SER A 48 11.35 -4.72 3.68
C SER A 48 11.14 -4.12 2.29
N LYS A 49 12.15 -3.40 1.80
CA LYS A 49 12.18 -2.81 0.44
C LYS A 49 11.78 -3.82 -0.64
N ASN A 50 12.30 -5.05 -0.55
CA ASN A 50 12.02 -6.10 -1.52
C ASN A 50 10.57 -6.59 -1.42
N LYS A 51 10.05 -6.73 -0.19
CA LYS A 51 8.66 -7.12 0.04
C LYS A 51 7.70 -6.07 -0.51
N ALA A 52 7.94 -4.78 -0.26
CA ALA A 52 7.15 -3.68 -0.82
C ALA A 52 7.12 -3.70 -2.36
N ARG A 53 8.28 -3.90 -3.01
CA ARG A 53 8.34 -4.01 -4.47
C ARG A 53 7.56 -5.22 -5.00
N ASN A 54 7.67 -6.36 -4.32
CA ASN A 54 6.95 -7.57 -4.71
C ASN A 54 5.44 -7.40 -4.55
N LEU A 55 4.98 -6.73 -3.50
CA LEU A 55 3.56 -6.40 -3.32
C LEU A 55 3.02 -5.56 -4.48
N VAL A 56 3.73 -4.50 -4.88
CA VAL A 56 3.32 -3.67 -6.03
C VAL A 56 3.39 -4.48 -7.33
N LYS A 57 4.41 -5.32 -7.52
CA LYS A 57 4.52 -6.19 -8.71
C LYS A 57 3.37 -7.20 -8.79
N SER A 58 2.97 -7.80 -7.66
CA SER A 58 1.83 -8.71 -7.59
C SER A 58 0.52 -8.00 -7.90
N LEU A 59 0.32 -6.78 -7.39
CA LEU A 59 -0.84 -5.94 -7.73
C LEU A 59 -0.89 -5.63 -9.23
N LEU A 60 0.23 -5.21 -9.82
CA LEU A 60 0.31 -4.97 -11.27
C LEU A 60 0.02 -6.22 -12.08
N LYS A 61 0.49 -7.40 -11.65
CA LYS A 61 0.22 -8.66 -12.34
C LYS A 61 -1.25 -9.07 -12.22
N ARG A 62 -1.91 -8.77 -11.10
CA ARG A 62 -3.31 -9.13 -10.87
C ARG A 62 -4.28 -8.21 -11.62
N ASP A 63 -4.07 -6.90 -11.46
CA ASP A 63 -5.06 -5.90 -11.88
C ASP A 63 -4.68 -5.23 -13.21
N TYR A 64 -3.41 -5.33 -13.64
CA TYR A 64 -2.86 -4.62 -14.80
C TYR A 64 -1.96 -5.49 -15.70
N SER A 65 -2.14 -6.82 -15.70
CA SER A 65 -1.30 -7.78 -16.45
C SER A 65 -1.12 -7.43 -17.92
N ASN A 66 -2.18 -6.93 -18.57
CA ASN A 66 -2.20 -6.67 -20.01
C ASN A 66 -1.51 -5.35 -20.41
N TYR A 67 -1.16 -4.51 -19.44
CA TYR A 67 -0.63 -3.18 -19.72
C TYR A 67 0.91 -3.12 -19.80
N GLY A 68 1.60 -4.23 -19.52
CA GLY A 68 3.07 -4.28 -19.60
C GLY A 68 3.80 -3.38 -18.60
N TYR A 69 3.11 -2.95 -17.54
CA TYR A 69 3.68 -2.05 -16.53
C TYR A 69 4.83 -2.70 -15.75
N LYS A 70 5.84 -1.89 -15.45
CA LYS A 70 7.04 -2.33 -14.71
C LYS A 70 7.23 -1.51 -13.45
N THR A 71 7.55 -2.18 -12.35
CA THR A 71 8.00 -1.54 -11.12
C THR A 71 9.48 -1.19 -11.21
N ASN A 72 9.87 0.01 -10.78
CA ASN A 72 11.27 0.40 -10.60
C ASN A 72 11.72 0.23 -9.13
N LYS A 73 12.87 0.81 -8.77
CA LYS A 73 13.41 0.84 -7.41
C LYS A 73 12.39 1.46 -6.44
N ALA A 74 12.21 0.79 -5.30
CA ALA A 74 11.49 1.35 -4.16
C ALA A 74 12.40 2.32 -3.37
N ARG A 75 11.86 3.43 -2.90
CA ARG A 75 12.53 4.41 -2.04
C ARG A 75 11.71 4.57 -0.75
N LYS A 76 12.39 4.64 0.40
CA LYS A 76 11.71 4.92 1.68
C LYS A 76 11.43 6.42 1.78
N ILE A 77 10.20 6.79 2.10
CA ILE A 77 9.75 8.15 2.38
C ILE A 77 8.88 8.09 3.64
N GLY A 78 9.40 8.56 4.76
CA GLY A 78 8.77 8.39 6.07
C GLY A 78 8.52 6.92 6.40
N ASP A 79 7.28 6.61 6.77
CA ASP A 79 6.80 5.25 7.09
C ASP A 79 6.33 4.46 5.85
N ASN A 80 6.64 4.93 4.64
CA ASN A 80 6.20 4.29 3.40
C ASN A 80 7.37 3.93 2.47
N TRP A 81 7.21 2.85 1.72
CA TRP A 81 8.02 2.52 0.55
C TRP A 81 7.30 3.00 -0.71
N VAL A 82 7.88 3.98 -1.39
CA VAL A 82 7.37 4.50 -2.65
C VAL A 82 8.02 3.76 -3.81
N VAL A 83 7.21 3.09 -4.62
CA VAL A 83 7.60 2.33 -5.81
C VAL A 83 7.09 3.05 -7.05
N THR A 84 8.00 3.41 -7.96
CA THR A 84 7.61 4.01 -9.24
C THR A 84 7.12 2.94 -10.21
N ILE A 85 5.95 3.18 -10.82
CA ILE A 85 5.38 2.36 -11.87
C ILE A 85 5.64 3.04 -13.20
N LYS A 86 6.17 2.28 -14.16
CA LYS A 86 6.51 2.76 -15.50
C LYS A 86 5.76 1.98 -16.57
N ASP A 87 5.38 2.70 -17.62
CA ASP A 87 5.09 2.14 -18.93
C ASP A 87 6.28 2.46 -19.86
N ARG A 88 6.96 1.41 -20.31
CA ARG A 88 8.24 1.51 -21.06
C ARG A 88 9.24 2.43 -20.34
N THR A 89 9.43 3.64 -20.85
CA THR A 89 10.35 4.65 -20.30
C THR A 89 9.66 5.70 -19.43
N LYS A 90 8.33 5.84 -19.54
CA LYS A 90 7.54 6.89 -18.87
C LYS A 90 7.08 6.43 -17.49
N THR A 91 7.17 7.33 -16.52
CA THR A 91 6.56 7.13 -15.20
C THR A 91 5.08 7.46 -15.30
N ILE A 92 4.21 6.53 -14.91
CA ILE A 92 2.76 6.68 -14.98
C ILE A 92 2.10 6.83 -13.61
N ALA A 93 2.69 6.23 -12.58
CA ALA A 93 2.16 6.27 -11.24
C ALA A 93 3.26 6.02 -10.19
N LYS A 94 2.94 6.33 -8.94
CA LYS A 94 3.74 5.97 -7.77
C LYS A 94 2.86 5.19 -6.80
N ALA A 95 3.32 4.03 -6.36
CA ALA A 95 2.66 3.24 -5.34
C ALA A 95 3.39 3.42 -4.01
N SER A 96 2.69 3.92 -3.00
CA SER A 96 3.18 4.01 -1.62
C SER A 96 2.74 2.77 -0.87
N VAL A 97 3.69 2.05 -0.28
CA VAL A 97 3.43 0.85 0.53
C VAL A 97 3.77 1.14 1.98
N ASP A 98 2.79 1.03 2.86
CA ASP A 98 2.98 1.25 4.29
C ASP A 98 3.94 0.20 4.89
N THR A 99 4.92 0.66 5.65
CA THR A 99 5.99 -0.20 6.18
C THR A 99 5.54 -1.10 7.33
N LYS A 100 4.39 -0.84 7.95
CA LYS A 100 3.86 -1.61 9.08
C LYS A 100 2.78 -2.59 8.63
N THR A 101 1.89 -2.14 7.75
CA THR A 101 0.69 -2.86 7.31
C THR A 101 0.86 -3.51 5.94
N GLY A 102 1.73 -2.99 5.08
CA GLY A 102 1.86 -3.44 3.69
C GLY A 102 0.76 -2.94 2.76
N ASN A 103 -0.11 -2.04 3.23
CA ASN A 103 -1.16 -1.43 2.43
C ASN A 103 -0.58 -0.62 1.28
N ILE A 104 -1.13 -0.79 0.07
CA ILE A 104 -0.66 -0.14 -1.14
C ILE A 104 -1.62 0.99 -1.51
N HIS A 105 -1.10 2.21 -1.64
CA HIS A 105 -1.83 3.37 -2.14
C HIS A 105 -1.19 3.85 -3.45
N VAL A 106 -1.94 3.80 -4.56
CA VAL A 106 -1.43 4.19 -5.88
C VAL A 106 -1.87 5.62 -6.17
N GLN A 107 -0.88 6.50 -6.40
CA GLN A 107 -1.08 7.86 -6.85
C GLN A 107 -0.73 7.94 -8.34
N SER A 108 -1.75 8.16 -9.17
CA SER A 108 -1.59 8.49 -10.58
C SER A 108 -1.06 9.92 -10.70
N ASN A 109 -0.15 10.14 -11.64
CA ASN A 109 0.47 11.43 -11.89
C ASN A 109 -0.29 12.25 -12.93
#